data_AF-A0A2V7YIX2-F1
#
_entry.id   AF-A0A2V7YIX2-F1
#
_cell.length_a   1.000
_cell.length_b   1.000
_cell.length_c   1.000
_cell.angle_alpha   90.00
_cell.angle_beta   90.00
_cell.angle_gamma   90.00
#
_symmetry.space_group_name_H-M   'P 1'
#
loop_
_entity.id
_entity.type
_entity.pdbx_description
1 polymer ?
#
loop_
_entity_poly.entity_id
_entity_poly.type
_entity_poly.pdbx_seq_one_letter_code
_entity_poly.pdbx_strand_id
1 'polypeptide(L)'
;GLSGADMGACAILPRIIGQGRASELLYTGRFMEAEEAERWGFFNRLVPPERLMDEAMGLAPSIATGPTFAHAMTKRQLHHEWGMGVDEAIEAEAQAQAICMQTEDFARAYRAFAAREKPTFEDN
;
A
#
# COMPACT_ATOMS: atom_id res chain seq x y z
N GLY A 1 -24.61 8.96 -17.92
CA GLY A 1 -25.13 8.20 -19.08
C GLY A 1 -24.31 6.94 -19.40
N LEU A 2 -23.29 6.62 -18.60
CA LEU A 2 -22.53 5.37 -18.66
C LEU A 2 -22.60 4.71 -17.27
N SER A 3 -22.20 3.45 -17.17
CA SER A 3 -22.11 2.77 -15.88
C SER A 3 -20.97 3.37 -15.03
N GLY A 4 -21.05 3.24 -13.70
CA GLY A 4 -19.92 3.53 -12.81
C GLY A 4 -18.80 2.48 -12.87
N ALA A 5 -18.99 1.41 -13.65
CA ALA A 5 -18.03 0.31 -13.80
C ALA A 5 -17.00 0.63 -14.90
N ASP A 6 -16.25 1.71 -14.70
CA ASP A 6 -15.23 2.19 -15.62
C ASP A 6 -13.82 2.06 -15.01
N MET A 7 -12.83 1.72 -15.83
CA MET A 7 -11.41 1.64 -15.45
C MET A 7 -11.12 0.93 -14.10
N GLY A 8 -11.94 -0.08 -13.74
CA GLY A 8 -11.76 -0.84 -12.50
C GLY A 8 -12.39 -0.22 -11.24
N ALA A 9 -13.18 0.86 -11.34
CA ALA A 9 -13.80 1.51 -10.18
C ALA A 9 -14.62 0.55 -9.30
N CYS A 10 -15.44 -0.33 -9.90
CA CYS A 10 -16.20 -1.36 -9.17
C CYS A 10 -15.31 -2.44 -8.53
N ALA A 11 -14.07 -2.60 -8.99
CA ALA A 11 -13.12 -3.49 -8.34
C ALA A 11 -12.43 -2.75 -7.18
N ILE A 12 -11.89 -1.57 -7.43
CA ILE A 12 -10.96 -0.89 -6.53
C ILE A 12 -11.70 -0.17 -5.40
N LEU A 13 -12.73 0.63 -5.72
CA LEU A 13 -13.36 1.52 -4.75
C LEU A 13 -14.00 0.75 -3.57
N PRO A 14 -14.78 -0.33 -3.78
CA PRO A 14 -15.31 -1.13 -2.67
C PRO A 14 -14.25 -1.74 -1.75
N ARG A 15 -13.06 -2.05 -2.29
CA ARG A 15 -11.93 -2.61 -1.52
C ARG A 15 -11.29 -1.56 -0.60
N ILE A 16 -11.39 -0.29 -0.96
CA ILE A 16 -10.83 0.83 -0.19
C ILE A 16 -11.84 1.33 0.83
N ILE A 17 -13.06 1.68 0.39
CA ILE A 17 -14.05 2.36 1.24
C ILE A 17 -15.22 1.48 1.69
N GLY A 18 -15.26 0.21 1.27
CA GLY A 18 -16.36 -0.72 1.56
C GLY A 18 -17.48 -0.69 0.51
N GLN A 19 -18.20 -1.81 0.37
CA GLN A 19 -19.19 -2.03 -0.67
C GLN A 19 -20.35 -1.01 -0.65
N GLY A 20 -20.93 -0.74 0.52
CA GLY A 20 -22.11 0.14 0.61
C GLY A 20 -21.82 1.58 0.18
N ARG A 21 -20.71 2.14 0.67
CA ARG A 21 -20.27 3.50 0.35
C ARG A 21 -19.88 3.64 -1.12
N ALA A 22 -19.17 2.65 -1.66
CA ALA A 22 -18.83 2.62 -3.08
C ALA A 22 -20.08 2.56 -3.96
N SER A 23 -21.05 1.71 -3.63
CA SER A 23 -22.32 1.64 -4.36
C SER A 23 -23.07 2.99 -4.36
N GLU A 24 -23.13 3.66 -3.21
CA GLU A 24 -23.76 4.99 -3.11
C GLU A 24 -23.11 6.01 -4.06
N LEU A 25 -21.78 6.13 -4.03
CA LEU A 25 -21.05 7.06 -4.91
C LEU A 25 -21.24 6.70 -6.39
N LEU A 26 -21.16 5.42 -6.74
CA LEU A 26 -21.26 4.95 -8.13
C LEU A 26 -22.67 5.08 -8.71
N TYR A 27 -23.72 4.99 -7.90
CA TYR A 27 -25.10 5.19 -8.35
C TYR A 27 -25.51 6.67 -8.39
N THR A 28 -25.12 7.44 -7.39
CA THR A 28 -25.57 8.84 -7.25
C THR A 28 -24.69 9.80 -8.04
N GLY A 29 -23.42 9.46 -8.28
CA GLY A 29 -22.45 10.37 -8.88
C GLY A 29 -22.18 11.62 -8.04
N ARG A 30 -22.55 11.62 -6.75
CA ARG A 30 -22.30 12.77 -5.87
C ARG A 30 -20.81 12.96 -5.62
N PHE A 31 -20.43 14.18 -5.28
CA PHE A 31 -19.08 14.45 -4.80
C PHE A 31 -18.87 13.88 -3.39
N MET A 32 -17.66 13.39 -3.15
CA MET A 32 -17.17 12.96 -1.85
C MET A 32 -16.22 14.05 -1.34
N GLU A 33 -16.51 14.59 -0.15
CA GLU A 33 -15.70 15.64 0.47
C GLU A 33 -14.41 15.05 1.06
N ALA A 34 -13.38 15.89 1.24
CA ALA A 34 -12.06 15.44 1.67
C ALA A 34 -12.09 14.74 3.05
N GLU A 35 -12.79 15.32 4.02
CA GLU A 35 -12.94 14.76 5.38
C GLU A 35 -13.74 13.47 5.38
N GLU A 36 -14.71 13.31 4.48
CA GLU A 36 -15.42 12.05 4.29
C GLU A 36 -14.48 10.98 3.72
N ALA A 37 -13.73 11.34 2.68
CA ALA A 37 -12.77 10.46 2.02
C ALA A 37 -11.68 9.95 2.98
N GLU A 38 -11.15 10.81 3.86
CA GLU A 38 -10.18 10.41 4.87
C GLU A 38 -10.80 9.45 5.91
N ARG A 39 -11.96 9.79 6.48
CA ARG A 39 -12.67 8.91 7.43
C ARG A 39 -13.03 7.55 6.85
N TRP A 40 -13.23 7.47 5.53
CA TRP A 40 -13.54 6.23 4.84
C TRP A 40 -12.30 5.44 4.41
N GLY A 41 -11.10 5.98 4.58
CA GLY A 41 -9.84 5.34 4.18
C GLY A 41 -9.47 5.52 2.71
N PHE A 42 -10.15 6.40 1.97
CA PHE A 42 -9.76 6.76 0.61
C PHE A 42 -8.50 7.63 0.59
N PHE A 43 -8.40 8.55 1.55
CA PHE A 43 -7.15 9.27 1.82
C PHE A 43 -6.54 8.79 3.13
N ASN A 44 -5.22 8.61 3.15
CA ASN A 44 -4.50 8.24 4.37
C ASN A 44 -4.37 9.41 5.36
N ARG A 45 -4.42 10.66 4.87
CA ARG A 45 -4.28 11.88 5.66
C ARG A 45 -4.74 13.10 4.87
N LEU A 46 -5.27 14.11 5.58
CA LEU A 46 -5.50 15.45 5.05
C LEU A 46 -4.47 16.43 5.58
N VAL A 47 -4.03 17.35 4.72
CA VAL A 47 -3.06 18.41 5.05
C VAL A 47 -3.47 19.70 4.33
N PRO A 48 -3.04 20.88 4.83
CA PRO A 48 -3.25 22.13 4.10
C PRO A 48 -2.67 22.07 2.68
N PRO A 49 -3.33 22.66 1.66
CA PRO A 49 -2.89 22.57 0.26
C PRO A 49 -1.42 22.98 0.05
N GLU A 50 -0.98 24.03 0.73
CA GLU A 50 0.38 24.57 0.68
C GLU A 50 1.44 23.62 1.29
N ARG A 51 1.01 22.62 2.07
CA ARG A 51 1.87 21.60 2.69
C ARG A 51 1.85 20.27 1.97
N LEU A 52 0.95 20.07 0.98
CA LEU A 52 0.74 18.77 0.35
C LEU A 52 2.04 18.15 -0.18
N MET A 53 2.82 18.94 -0.93
CA MET A 53 4.06 18.44 -1.52
C MET A 53 5.14 18.21 -0.47
N ASP A 54 5.31 19.12 0.49
CA ASP A 54 6.28 18.98 1.58
C ASP A 54 6.03 17.71 2.39
N GLU A 55 4.77 17.44 2.71
CA GLU A 55 4.35 16.29 3.48
C GLU A 55 4.51 14.96 2.71
N ALA A 56 4.20 14.95 1.41
CA ALA A 56 4.41 13.79 0.56
C ALA A 56 5.92 13.49 0.36
N MET A 57 6.70 14.53 0.06
CA MET A 57 8.15 14.41 -0.11
C MET A 57 8.90 14.17 1.20
N GLY A 58 8.31 14.55 2.34
CA GLY A 58 8.83 14.20 3.66
C GLY A 58 8.64 12.71 4.00
N LEU A 59 7.55 12.10 3.53
CA LEU A 59 7.29 10.67 3.71
C LEU A 59 8.10 9.79 2.74
N ALA A 60 8.28 10.22 1.49
CA ALA A 60 8.91 9.41 0.46
C ALA A 60 10.28 8.79 0.86
N PRO A 61 11.21 9.50 1.54
CA PRO A 61 12.47 8.93 2.01
C PRO A 61 12.29 7.74 2.96
N SER A 62 11.25 7.71 3.80
CA SER A 62 11.05 6.58 4.73
C SER A 62 10.75 5.27 4.00
N ILE A 63 10.29 5.34 2.75
CA ILE A 63 10.05 4.19 1.88
C ILE A 63 11.27 3.96 0.97
N ALA A 64 11.79 5.04 0.38
CA ALA A 64 12.87 4.98 -0.61
C ALA A 64 14.23 4.59 -0.02
N THR A 65 14.49 4.87 1.26
CA THR A 65 15.72 4.45 1.95
C THR A 65 15.52 3.18 2.80
N GLY A 66 14.36 2.52 2.68
CA GLY A 66 14.09 1.22 3.28
C GLY A 66 14.58 0.08 2.39
N PRO A 67 14.25 -1.19 2.73
CA PRO A 67 14.58 -2.34 1.90
C PRO A 67 13.68 -2.35 0.65
N THR A 68 14.09 -1.68 -0.43
CA THR A 68 13.16 -1.37 -1.53
C THR A 68 12.70 -2.62 -2.29
N PHE A 69 13.55 -3.65 -2.37
CA PHE A 69 13.15 -4.97 -2.87
C PHE A 69 12.00 -5.58 -2.05
N ALA A 70 12.11 -5.55 -0.72
CA ALA A 70 11.06 -6.07 0.15
C ALA A 70 9.78 -5.22 0.03
N HIS A 71 9.89 -3.89 -0.03
CA HIS A 71 8.74 -3.01 -0.29
C HIS A 71 8.06 -3.32 -1.62
N ALA A 72 8.82 -3.57 -2.68
CA ALA A 72 8.28 -3.95 -3.99
C ALA A 72 7.56 -5.31 -3.93
N MET A 73 8.12 -6.28 -3.19
CA MET A 73 7.49 -7.57 -2.96
C MET A 73 6.18 -7.43 -2.18
N THR A 74 6.18 -6.67 -1.08
CA THR A 74 4.96 -6.37 -0.29
C THR A 74 3.90 -5.70 -1.15
N LYS A 75 4.26 -4.68 -1.94
CA LYS A 75 3.31 -4.02 -2.86
C LYS A 75 2.71 -5.00 -3.87
N ARG A 76 3.52 -5.92 -4.39
CA ARG A 76 3.07 -6.93 -5.35
C ARG A 76 2.12 -7.93 -4.71
N GLN A 77 2.46 -8.43 -3.52
CA GLN A 77 1.60 -9.35 -2.76
C GLN A 77 0.27 -8.71 -2.40
N LEU A 78 0.29 -7.48 -1.88
CA LEU A 78 -0.92 -6.67 -1.70
C LEU A 78 -1.75 -6.68 -2.98
N HIS A 79 -1.22 -6.35 -4.16
CA HIS A 79 -2.08 -6.33 -5.35
C HIS A 79 -2.64 -7.70 -5.78
N HIS A 80 -1.89 -8.78 -5.59
CA HIS A 80 -2.29 -10.11 -6.06
C HIS A 80 -3.27 -10.81 -5.11
N GLU A 81 -3.06 -10.67 -3.81
CA GLU A 81 -3.82 -11.42 -2.80
C GLU A 81 -5.30 -11.06 -2.74
N TRP A 82 -5.72 -9.92 -3.30
CA TRP A 82 -7.13 -9.58 -3.46
C TRP A 82 -7.93 -10.57 -4.33
N GLY A 83 -7.25 -11.41 -5.11
CA GLY A 83 -7.85 -12.48 -5.90
C GLY A 83 -7.58 -13.89 -5.36
N MET A 84 -6.88 -14.03 -4.24
CA MET A 84 -6.43 -15.31 -3.70
C MET A 84 -7.33 -15.80 -2.57
N GLY A 85 -7.40 -17.11 -2.39
CA GLY A 85 -7.83 -17.70 -1.12
C GLY A 85 -6.78 -17.46 -0.03
N VAL A 86 -7.19 -17.50 1.24
CA VAL A 86 -6.28 -17.25 2.38
C VAL A 86 -5.12 -18.24 2.39
N ASP A 87 -5.37 -19.52 2.13
CA ASP A 87 -4.31 -20.54 2.11
C ASP A 87 -3.30 -20.31 0.95
N GLU A 88 -3.79 -19.85 -0.20
CA GLU A 88 -2.94 -19.51 -1.35
C GLU A 88 -2.09 -18.26 -1.08
N ALA A 89 -2.69 -17.25 -0.42
CA ALA A 89 -1.99 -16.04 0.00
C ALA A 89 -0.84 -16.38 0.96
N ILE A 90 -1.08 -17.23 1.98
CA ILE A 90 -0.06 -17.65 2.93
C ILE A 90 1.12 -18.34 2.23
N GLU A 91 0.85 -19.23 1.27
CA GLU A 91 1.89 -19.89 0.49
C GLU A 91 2.67 -18.89 -0.40
N ALA A 92 1.97 -17.96 -1.04
CA ALA A 92 2.59 -16.91 -1.85
C ALA A 92 3.50 -15.99 -1.01
N GLU A 93 3.07 -15.63 0.21
CA GLU A 93 3.86 -14.87 1.17
C GLU A 93 5.08 -15.67 1.65
N ALA A 94 4.94 -16.96 1.91
CA ALA A 94 6.07 -17.82 2.31
C ALA A 94 7.18 -17.83 1.25
N GLN A 95 6.81 -17.92 -0.03
CA GLN A 95 7.75 -17.83 -1.15
C GLN A 95 8.37 -16.43 -1.26
N ALA A 96 7.57 -15.38 -1.12
CA ALA A 96 8.06 -14.00 -1.13
C ALA A 96 9.08 -13.73 -0.01
N GLN A 97 8.84 -14.23 1.20
CA GLN A 97 9.76 -14.14 2.32
C GLN A 97 11.04 -14.94 2.08
N ALA A 98 10.93 -16.18 1.56
CA ALA A 98 12.10 -16.98 1.21
C ALA A 98 13.02 -16.27 0.20
N ILE A 99 12.44 -15.56 -0.79
CA ILE A 99 13.20 -14.72 -1.73
C ILE A 99 13.84 -13.54 -1.00
N CYS A 100 13.10 -12.84 -0.12
CA CYS A 100 13.65 -11.71 0.63
C CYS A 100 14.79 -12.12 1.56
N MET A 101 14.74 -13.32 2.16
CA MET A 101 15.81 -13.86 3.01
C MET A 101 17.12 -14.13 2.25
N GLN A 102 17.08 -14.18 0.91
CA GLN A 102 18.27 -14.35 0.07
C GLN A 102 18.96 -13.03 -0.29
N THR A 103 18.42 -11.87 0.10
CA THR A 103 19.01 -10.56 -0.22
C THR A 103 20.05 -10.11 0.81
N GLU A 104 20.97 -9.25 0.41
CA GLU A 104 21.94 -8.65 1.34
C GLU A 104 21.25 -7.75 2.37
N ASP A 105 20.15 -7.10 2.00
CA ASP A 105 19.38 -6.27 2.92
C ASP A 105 18.81 -7.06 4.11
N PHE A 106 18.44 -8.33 3.92
CA PHE A 106 18.09 -9.20 5.04
C PHE A 106 19.29 -9.44 5.97
N ALA A 107 20.46 -9.73 5.40
CA ALA A 107 21.68 -9.95 6.19
C ALA A 107 22.14 -8.67 6.93
N ARG A 108 22.01 -7.50 6.31
CA ARG A 108 22.27 -6.18 6.92
C ARG A 108 21.30 -5.91 8.06
N ALA A 109 20.00 -6.13 7.83
CA ALA A 109 18.97 -5.97 8.86
C ALA A 109 19.23 -6.88 10.07
N TYR A 110 19.56 -8.16 9.82
CA TYR A 110 19.87 -9.11 10.88
C TYR A 110 21.11 -8.70 11.70
N ARG A 111 22.19 -8.28 11.03
CA ARG A 111 23.42 -7.79 11.68
C ARG A 111 23.16 -6.54 12.51
N ALA A 112 22.47 -5.54 11.96
CA ALA A 112 22.12 -4.31 12.66
C ALA A 112 21.21 -4.60 13.87
N PHE A 113 20.22 -5.49 13.72
CA PHE A 113 19.36 -5.91 14.81
C PHE A 113 20.14 -6.56 15.95
N ALA A 114 21.04 -7.50 15.65
CA ALA A 114 21.92 -8.13 16.63
C ALA A 114 22.84 -7.13 17.35
N ALA A 115 23.29 -6.09 16.62
CA ALA A 115 24.11 -5.00 17.15
C ALA A 115 23.30 -3.90 17.87
N ARG A 116 21.96 -3.94 17.82
CA ARG A 116 21.05 -2.86 18.28
C ARG A 116 21.30 -1.52 17.58
N GLU A 117 21.68 -1.58 16.31
CA GLU A 117 21.93 -0.43 15.45
C GLU A 117 20.80 -0.26 14.42
N LYS A 118 20.72 0.92 13.81
CA LYS A 118 19.78 1.17 12.72
C LYS A 118 20.33 0.54 11.42
N PRO A 119 19.57 -0.31 10.71
CA PRO A 119 20.02 -0.87 9.46
C PRO A 119 20.11 0.21 8.37
N THR A 120 21.11 0.05 7.50
CA THR A 120 21.24 0.77 6.24
C THR A 120 20.96 -0.20 5.10
N PHE A 121 19.99 0.15 4.26
CA PHE A 121 19.60 -0.63 3.09
C PHE A 121 20.22 0.02 1.86
N GLU A 122 20.78 -0.78 0.95
CA GLU A 122 21.47 -0.27 -0.24
C GLU A 122 20.96 -0.91 -1.53
N ASP A 123 19.88 -1.71 -1.44
CA ASP A 123 19.47 -2.67 -2.46
C ASP A 123 20.62 -3.63 -2.85
N ASN A 124 20.30 -4.68 -3.61
CA ASN A 124 21.31 -5.66 -4.05
C ASN A 124 22.27 -5.07 -5.09
#